data_AF-A0A4V3QXE3-F1
#
_entry.id   AF-A0A4V3QXE3-F1
#
_cell.length_a   1.000
_cell.length_b   1.000
_cell.length_c   1.000
_cell.angle_alpha   90.00
_cell.angle_beta   90.00
_cell.angle_gamma   90.00
#
_symmetry.space_group_name_H-M   'P 1'
#
loop_
_entity.id
_entity.type
_entity.pdbx_description
1 polymer ?
#
loop_
_entity_poly.entity_id
_entity_poly.type
_entity_poly.pdbx_seq_one_letter_code
_entity_poly.pdbx_strand_id
1 'polypeptide(L)'
;MSLLIAAALVAQAADPLCPQIARLIAAAREKAPFASLRAEGFELRLLERHPCSADGRGYHCKRVLLPPEVTAGSVAQQIAACLPDAKISVEKTGDWAREKTVVRGSGLAFALDESGDDRAHVGRILFVLVRPGSASADQL
;
A
#
# COMPACT_ATOMS: atom_id res chain seq x y z
N MET A 1 37.91 -18.48 -1.67
CA MET A 1 37.61 -17.21 -0.99
C MET A 1 36.23 -16.73 -1.45
N SER A 2 35.15 -17.20 -0.83
CA SER A 2 33.78 -16.72 -1.12
C SER A 2 32.98 -16.77 0.17
N LEU A 3 32.96 -15.66 0.91
CA LEU A 3 32.21 -15.56 2.16
C LEU A 3 31.93 -14.08 2.51
N LEU A 4 31.34 -13.33 1.59
CA LEU A 4 30.94 -11.93 1.85
C LEU A 4 29.67 -11.53 1.08
N ILE A 5 28.54 -12.21 1.30
CA ILE A 5 27.20 -11.67 0.97
C ILE A 5 26.20 -12.15 2.04
N ALA A 6 26.27 -11.59 3.25
CA ALA A 6 25.27 -11.91 4.29
C ALA A 6 24.94 -10.72 5.22
N ALA A 7 25.41 -9.51 4.91
CA ALA A 7 25.24 -8.35 5.81
C ALA A 7 24.10 -7.39 5.40
N ALA A 8 23.47 -7.56 4.24
CA ALA A 8 22.43 -6.63 3.76
C ALA A 8 21.00 -6.97 4.24
N LEU A 9 20.77 -8.15 4.84
CA LEU A 9 19.44 -8.53 5.34
C LEU A 9 19.12 -8.01 6.75
N VAL A 10 20.10 -7.51 7.51
CA VAL A 10 19.92 -7.22 8.94
C VAL A 10 19.41 -5.80 9.20
N ALA A 11 19.39 -4.92 8.19
CA ALA A 11 18.84 -3.57 8.30
C ALA A 11 17.32 -3.48 8.01
N GLN A 12 16.67 -4.58 7.60
CA GLN A 12 15.20 -4.71 7.59
C GLN A 12 14.65 -5.00 8.99
N ALA A 13 15.22 -4.40 10.03
CA ALA A 13 14.57 -4.30 11.32
C ALA A 13 13.51 -3.21 11.23
N ALA A 14 12.22 -3.47 11.24
CA ALA A 14 11.42 -4.52 10.61
C ALA A 14 10.10 -3.81 10.58
N ASP A 15 9.93 -2.91 9.61
CA ASP A 15 8.68 -2.18 9.48
C ASP A 15 7.55 -3.22 9.61
N PRO A 16 6.65 -3.09 10.61
CA PRO A 16 5.61 -4.09 10.85
C PRO A 16 4.67 -4.25 9.65
N LEU A 17 4.75 -3.33 8.69
CA LEU A 17 4.09 -3.43 7.40
C LEU A 17 4.74 -4.48 6.47
N CYS A 18 6.06 -4.66 6.47
CA CYS A 18 6.73 -5.51 5.48
C CYS A 18 6.27 -6.99 5.54
N PRO A 19 6.12 -7.63 6.72
CA PRO A 19 5.55 -8.98 6.79
C PRO A 19 4.11 -9.05 6.27
N GLN A 20 3.32 -8.00 6.45
CA GLN A 20 1.95 -7.91 5.92
C GLN A 20 1.95 -7.78 4.39
N ILE A 21 2.84 -6.96 3.83
CA ILE A 21 3.04 -6.83 2.38
C ILE A 21 3.52 -8.16 1.79
N ALA A 22 4.43 -8.88 2.44
CA ALA A 22 4.86 -10.20 1.98
C ALA A 22 3.69 -11.20 1.88
N ARG A 23 2.76 -11.19 2.85
CA ARG A 23 1.53 -11.99 2.77
C ARG A 23 0.63 -11.58 1.62
N LEU A 24 0.47 -10.27 1.39
CA LEU A 24 -0.30 -9.75 0.24
C LEU A 24 0.32 -10.18 -1.10
N ILE A 25 1.66 -10.14 -1.23
CA ILE A 25 2.37 -10.57 -2.45
C ILE A 25 2.08 -12.04 -2.75
N ALA A 26 2.16 -12.90 -1.73
CA ALA A 26 1.85 -14.32 -1.88
C ALA A 26 0.39 -14.53 -2.32
N ALA A 27 -0.55 -13.86 -1.64
CA ALA A 27 -1.98 -14.02 -1.86
C ALA A 27 -2.49 -13.38 -3.17
N ALA A 28 -1.78 -12.39 -3.71
CA ALA A 28 -2.09 -11.80 -5.01
C ALA A 28 -1.88 -12.76 -6.18
N ARG A 29 -1.11 -13.85 -5.98
CA ARG A 29 -0.83 -14.88 -7.00
C ARG A 29 -1.86 -16.03 -6.99
N GLU A 30 -2.82 -15.99 -6.07
CA GLU A 30 -3.90 -16.98 -6.01
C GLU A 30 -4.80 -16.90 -7.24
N LYS A 31 -5.42 -18.03 -7.60
CA LYS A 31 -6.43 -18.07 -8.68
C LYS A 31 -7.56 -17.06 -8.44
N ALA A 32 -7.99 -16.92 -7.20
CA ALA A 32 -8.88 -15.86 -6.73
C ALA A 32 -8.07 -14.97 -5.77
N PRO A 33 -7.56 -13.80 -6.20
CA PRO A 33 -6.65 -13.01 -5.39
C PRO A 33 -7.18 -12.71 -3.98
N PHE A 34 -6.31 -12.87 -2.99
CA PHE A 34 -6.58 -12.65 -1.56
C PHE A 34 -7.64 -13.56 -0.93
N ALA A 35 -8.02 -14.67 -1.57
CA ALA A 35 -9.04 -15.56 -1.03
C ALA A 35 -8.61 -16.19 0.30
N SER A 36 -7.36 -16.66 0.41
CA SER A 36 -6.83 -17.23 1.67
C SER A 36 -6.87 -16.21 2.81
N LEU A 37 -6.32 -15.02 2.59
CA LEU A 37 -6.26 -13.94 3.58
C LEU A 37 -7.65 -13.51 4.05
N ARG A 38 -8.63 -13.44 3.15
CA ARG A 38 -10.02 -13.16 3.54
C ARG A 38 -10.62 -14.28 4.39
N ALA A 39 -10.38 -15.54 4.06
CA ALA A 39 -10.87 -16.68 4.83
C ALA A 39 -10.25 -16.73 6.25
N GLU A 40 -9.01 -16.28 6.39
CA GLU A 40 -8.29 -16.20 7.67
C GLU A 40 -8.63 -14.96 8.50
N GLY A 41 -9.45 -14.03 8.00
CA GLY A 41 -9.74 -12.78 8.68
C GLY A 41 -8.51 -11.86 8.78
N PHE A 42 -7.63 -11.88 7.79
CA PHE A 42 -6.43 -11.05 7.76
C PHE A 42 -6.77 -9.55 7.80
N GLU A 43 -6.30 -8.87 8.85
CA GLU A 43 -6.41 -7.43 9.00
C GLU A 43 -5.14 -6.72 8.55
N LEU A 44 -5.19 -6.11 7.36
CA LEU A 44 -4.10 -5.25 6.90
C LEU A 44 -4.07 -3.96 7.75
N ARG A 45 -2.94 -3.66 8.39
CA ARG A 45 -2.73 -2.49 9.24
C ARG A 45 -1.72 -1.53 8.62
N LEU A 46 -2.07 -0.98 7.47
CA LEU A 46 -1.26 0.04 6.77
C LEU A 46 -1.22 1.37 7.54
N LEU A 47 -2.34 1.74 8.18
CA LEU A 47 -2.51 3.00 8.88
C LEU A 47 -2.83 2.73 10.36
N GLU A 48 -1.86 2.16 11.09
CA GLU A 48 -1.75 1.75 12.53
C GLU A 48 -3.01 1.64 13.42
N ARG A 49 -3.94 2.60 13.43
CA ARG A 49 -5.13 2.62 14.31
C ARG A 49 -6.39 2.02 13.70
N HIS A 50 -6.48 1.90 12.38
CA HIS A 50 -7.66 1.33 11.72
C HIS A 50 -7.23 0.25 10.73
N PRO A 51 -7.72 -0.99 10.90
CA PRO A 51 -7.48 -2.02 9.90
C PRO A 51 -8.15 -1.62 8.59
N CYS A 52 -7.54 -1.99 7.49
CA CYS A 52 -8.14 -1.91 6.18
C CYS A 52 -9.22 -2.98 6.08
N SER A 53 -10.36 -2.64 5.48
CA SER A 53 -11.39 -3.63 5.23
C SER A 53 -11.14 -4.33 3.89
N ALA A 54 -11.35 -5.63 3.85
CA ALA A 54 -11.29 -6.40 2.62
C ALA A 54 -12.57 -6.18 1.79
N ASP A 55 -12.43 -6.20 0.47
CA ASP A 55 -13.53 -6.33 -0.47
C ASP A 55 -13.26 -7.51 -1.43
N GLY A 56 -14.18 -7.77 -2.37
CA GLY A 56 -14.02 -8.85 -3.35
C GLY A 56 -12.81 -8.69 -4.29
N ARG A 57 -12.19 -7.51 -4.33
CA ARG A 57 -11.14 -7.14 -5.28
C ARG A 57 -9.79 -6.84 -4.60
N GLY A 58 -9.78 -6.59 -3.29
CA GLY A 58 -8.56 -6.31 -2.51
C GLY A 58 -8.87 -5.70 -1.14
N TYR A 59 -8.08 -4.69 -0.74
CA TYR A 59 -8.23 -4.03 0.56
C TYR A 59 -8.39 -2.51 0.38
N HIS A 60 -9.19 -1.90 1.25
CA HIS A 60 -9.35 -0.45 1.32
C HIS A 60 -9.04 0.04 2.73
N CYS A 61 -8.12 1.00 2.82
CA CYS A 61 -7.74 1.68 4.04
C CYS A 61 -8.24 3.12 3.94
N LYS A 62 -8.87 3.63 5.00
CA LYS A 62 -9.24 5.04 5.11
C LYS A 62 -8.78 5.56 6.44
N ARG A 63 -8.17 6.73 6.44
CA ARG A 63 -7.92 7.47 7.67
C ARG A 63 -8.19 8.95 7.51
N VAL A 64 -8.83 9.52 8.52
CA VAL A 64 -9.14 10.95 8.65
C VAL A 64 -8.29 11.53 9.76
N LEU A 65 -8.07 12.85 9.75
CA LEU A 65 -7.32 13.57 10.78
C LEU A 65 -5.90 12.99 10.95
N LEU A 66 -5.22 12.74 9.83
CA LEU A 66 -3.85 12.27 9.86
C LEU A 66 -2.88 13.33 10.41
N PRO A 67 -1.84 12.93 11.15
CA PRO A 67 -0.73 13.81 11.50
C PRO A 67 -0.08 14.45 10.24
N PRO A 68 0.49 15.66 10.36
CA PRO A 68 1.08 16.40 9.25
C PRO A 68 2.28 15.71 8.58
N GLU A 69 2.89 14.73 9.23
CA GLU A 69 3.95 13.87 8.68
C GLU A 69 3.41 12.69 7.85
N VAL A 70 2.15 12.28 8.03
CA VAL A 70 1.55 11.16 7.29
C VAL A 70 0.87 11.69 6.02
N THR A 71 1.58 11.57 4.91
CA THR A 71 1.13 11.93 3.55
C THR A 71 1.11 10.69 2.63
N ALA A 72 0.41 10.77 1.50
CA ALA A 72 0.46 9.78 0.43
C ALA A 72 1.91 9.51 0.00
N GLY A 73 2.74 10.54 -0.12
CA GLY A 73 4.17 10.39 -0.43
C GLY A 73 4.93 9.59 0.61
N SER A 74 4.77 9.91 1.90
CA SER A 74 5.44 9.20 3.00
C SER A 74 5.01 7.73 3.09
N VAL A 75 3.71 7.44 2.97
CA VAL A 75 3.17 6.08 3.01
C VAL A 75 3.58 5.31 1.76
N ALA A 76 3.63 5.95 0.59
CA ALA A 76 4.12 5.33 -0.63
C ALA A 76 5.59 4.90 -0.51
N GLN A 77 6.45 5.73 0.09
CA GLN A 77 7.85 5.37 0.36
C GLN A 77 7.96 4.19 1.32
N GLN A 78 7.14 4.18 2.38
CA GLN A 78 7.07 3.07 3.34
C GLN A 78 6.68 1.76 2.66
N ILE A 79 5.63 1.78 1.83
CA ILE A 79 5.20 0.62 1.02
C ILE A 79 6.32 0.17 0.09
N ALA A 80 6.96 1.11 -0.62
CA ALA A 80 8.02 0.82 -1.57
C ALA A 80 9.24 0.17 -0.91
N ALA A 81 9.57 0.54 0.34
CA ALA A 81 10.65 -0.09 1.10
C ALA A 81 10.41 -1.58 1.37
N CYS A 82 9.15 -2.02 1.38
CA CYS A 82 8.77 -3.43 1.56
C CYS A 82 8.55 -4.20 0.24
N LEU A 83 8.70 -3.53 -0.92
CA LEU A 83 8.48 -4.09 -2.24
C LEU A 83 9.80 -4.08 -3.04
N PRO A 84 10.41 -5.24 -3.33
CA PRO A 84 11.77 -5.30 -3.90
C PRO A 84 11.92 -4.68 -5.29
N ASP A 85 10.83 -4.59 -6.06
CA ASP A 85 10.76 -4.05 -7.41
C ASP A 85 9.81 -2.84 -7.51
N ALA A 86 9.61 -2.14 -6.39
CA ALA A 86 8.67 -1.02 -6.30
C ALA A 86 8.97 0.09 -7.32
N LYS A 87 7.90 0.59 -7.94
CA LYS A 87 7.88 1.83 -8.71
C LYS A 87 6.78 2.72 -8.15
N ILE A 88 7.14 3.97 -7.87
CA ILE A 88 6.21 5.01 -7.47
C ILE A 88 5.92 5.88 -8.70
N SER A 89 4.65 6.08 -9.02
CA SER A 89 4.17 7.00 -10.06
C SER A 89 3.08 7.91 -9.50
N VAL A 90 2.79 9.01 -10.20
CA VAL A 90 1.61 9.82 -9.98
C VAL A 90 0.69 9.65 -11.19
N GLU A 91 -0.55 9.27 -10.95
CA GLU A 91 -1.52 8.93 -12.00
C GLU A 91 -2.81 9.73 -11.82
N LYS A 92 -3.37 10.19 -12.93
CA LYS A 92 -4.66 10.84 -12.95
C LYS A 92 -5.74 9.78 -13.16
N THR A 93 -6.70 9.70 -12.25
CA THR A 93 -7.81 8.73 -12.36
C THR A 93 -9.15 9.44 -12.43
N GLY A 94 -10.02 8.96 -13.32
CA GLY A 94 -11.40 9.43 -13.50
C GLY A 94 -11.54 10.80 -14.16
N ASP A 95 -12.78 11.20 -14.38
CA ASP A 95 -13.15 12.40 -15.17
C ASP A 95 -12.69 13.73 -14.55
N TRP A 96 -12.42 13.73 -13.23
CA TRP A 96 -11.98 14.92 -12.49
C TRP A 96 -10.46 15.04 -12.35
N ALA A 97 -9.70 14.14 -13.00
CA ALA A 97 -8.24 14.17 -13.05
C ALA A 97 -7.54 14.29 -11.68
N ARG A 98 -8.12 13.68 -10.63
CA ARG A 98 -7.47 13.66 -9.31
C ARG A 98 -6.19 12.83 -9.41
N GLU A 99 -5.10 13.40 -8.91
CA GLU A 99 -3.80 12.76 -8.88
C GLU A 99 -3.74 11.78 -7.70
N LYS A 100 -3.45 10.51 -8.00
CA LYS A 100 -3.19 9.47 -7.03
C LYS A 100 -1.70 9.13 -7.07
N THR A 101 -1.08 8.97 -5.91
CA THR A 101 0.25 8.35 -5.84
C THR A 101 0.07 6.84 -5.92
N VAL A 102 0.71 6.17 -6.87
CA VAL A 102 0.57 4.73 -7.09
C VAL A 102 1.90 4.02 -6.87
N VAL A 103 1.92 3.01 -6.01
CA VAL A 103 3.07 2.12 -5.82
C VAL A 103 2.76 0.78 -6.47
N ARG A 104 3.58 0.35 -7.44
CA ARG A 104 3.47 -0.98 -8.08
C ARG A 104 4.73 -1.79 -7.87
N GLY A 105 4.57 -3.09 -7.67
CA GLY A 105 5.68 -4.02 -7.55
C GLY A 105 5.18 -5.39 -7.11
N SER A 106 5.90 -6.45 -7.48
CA SER A 106 5.69 -7.82 -6.98
C SER A 106 4.26 -8.35 -7.18
N GLY A 107 3.57 -7.89 -8.22
CA GLY A 107 2.19 -8.29 -8.53
C GLY A 107 1.13 -7.55 -7.70
N LEU A 108 1.47 -6.44 -7.05
CA LEU A 108 0.56 -5.56 -6.31
C LEU A 108 0.52 -4.15 -6.90
N ALA A 109 -0.60 -3.46 -6.65
CA ALA A 109 -0.76 -2.03 -6.83
C ALA A 109 -1.40 -1.41 -5.58
N PHE A 110 -0.80 -0.32 -5.10
CA PHE A 110 -1.31 0.51 -4.01
C PHE A 110 -1.62 1.88 -4.59
N ALA A 111 -2.90 2.28 -4.63
CA ALA A 111 -3.32 3.61 -5.04
C ALA A 111 -3.63 4.44 -3.80
N LEU A 112 -2.90 5.55 -3.63
CA LEU A 112 -3.01 6.46 -2.50
C LEU A 112 -3.66 7.75 -2.98
N ASP A 113 -4.81 8.08 -2.43
CA ASP A 113 -5.57 9.31 -2.68
C ASP A 113 -5.60 10.13 -1.38
N GLU A 114 -5.00 11.31 -1.44
CA GLU A 114 -4.96 12.25 -0.33
C GLU A 114 -5.88 13.43 -0.63
N SER A 115 -6.72 13.77 0.35
CA SER A 115 -7.59 14.94 0.27
C SER A 115 -7.51 15.78 1.55
N GLY A 116 -7.68 17.08 1.38
CA GLY A 116 -7.41 18.08 2.39
C GLY A 116 -6.44 19.13 1.85
N ASP A 117 -6.42 20.29 2.50
CA ASP A 117 -5.40 21.31 2.24
C ASP A 117 -4.29 21.14 3.28
N ASP A 118 -3.03 21.38 2.91
CA ASP A 118 -1.90 21.45 3.84
C ASP A 118 -2.13 22.48 4.96
N ARG A 119 -3.02 23.45 4.71
CA ARG A 119 -3.43 24.52 5.62
C ARG A 119 -4.77 24.25 6.32
N ALA A 120 -5.45 23.14 6.04
CA ALA A 120 -6.74 22.84 6.66
C ALA A 120 -6.57 22.48 8.14
N HIS A 121 -7.29 23.20 9.02
CA HIS A 121 -7.38 22.87 10.45
C HIS A 121 -8.10 21.53 10.72
N VAL A 122 -8.90 21.06 9.76
CA VAL A 122 -9.52 19.73 9.77
C VAL A 122 -8.60 18.79 9.01
N GLY A 123 -7.79 18.02 9.75
CA GLY A 123 -6.64 17.27 9.23
C GLY A 123 -6.92 16.37 8.02
N ARG A 124 -5.84 15.99 7.34
CA ARG A 124 -5.86 15.29 6.04
C ARG A 124 -6.54 13.94 6.10
N ILE A 125 -7.11 13.56 4.96
CA ILE A 125 -7.72 12.25 4.72
C ILE A 125 -6.87 11.50 3.72
N LEU A 126 -6.45 10.28 4.06
CA LEU A 126 -5.77 9.37 3.16
C LEU A 126 -6.63 8.14 2.93
N PHE A 127 -6.84 7.83 1.66
CA PHE A 127 -7.42 6.58 1.18
C PHE A 127 -6.32 5.78 0.51
N VAL A 128 -6.25 4.48 0.84
CA VAL A 128 -5.35 3.56 0.16
C VAL A 128 -6.13 2.36 -0.33
N LEU A 129 -6.02 2.09 -1.62
CA LEU A 129 -6.59 0.92 -2.27
C LEU A 129 -5.46 -0.05 -2.62
N VAL A 130 -5.59 -1.30 -2.18
CA VAL A 130 -4.64 -2.38 -2.49
C VAL A 130 -5.30 -3.37 -3.42
N ARG A 131 -4.68 -3.65 -4.57
CA ARG A 131 -5.21 -4.55 -5.61
C ARG A 131 -4.08 -5.40 -6.22
N PRO A 132 -4.42 -6.50 -6.93
CA PRO A 132 -3.46 -7.21 -7.76
C PRO A 132 -2.96 -6.28 -8.89
N GLY A 133 -1.67 -6.36 -9.21
CA GLY A 133 -0.96 -5.42 -10.09
C GLY A 133 -1.39 -5.44 -11.56
N SER A 134 -2.25 -6.38 -11.97
CA SER A 134 -2.84 -6.44 -13.31
C SER A 134 -4.07 -5.54 -13.48
N ALA A 135 -4.58 -4.91 -12.41
CA ALA A 135 -5.67 -3.95 -12.51
C ALA A 135 -5.18 -2.68 -13.22
N SER A 136 -5.88 -2.25 -14.29
CA SER A 136 -5.57 -0.98 -14.95
C SER A 136 -5.84 0.20 -14.02
N ALA A 137 -5.22 1.35 -14.28
CA ALA A 137 -5.47 2.59 -13.52
C ALA A 137 -6.96 2.98 -13.54
N ASP A 138 -7.68 2.65 -14.61
CA ASP A 138 -9.13 2.88 -14.75
C ASP A 138 -9.98 2.01 -13.82
N GLN A 139 -9.39 0.96 -13.23
CA GLN A 139 -10.06 0.06 -12.26
C GLN A 139 -9.70 0.38 -10.80
N LEU A 140 -8.91 1.45 -10.55
CA LEU A 140 -8.42 1.93 -9.25
C LEU A 140 -9.07 3.26 -8.84
#